data_AF-A0A0W8G360-F1
#
_entry.id   AF-A0A0W8G360-F1
#
_cell.length_a   1.000
_cell.length_b   1.000
_cell.length_c   1.000
_cell.angle_alpha   90.00
_cell.angle_beta   90.00
_cell.angle_gamma   90.00
#
_symmetry.space_group_name_H-M   'P 1'
#
loop_
_entity.id
_entity.type
_entity.pdbx_description
1 polymer ?
#
loop_
_entity_poly.entity_id
_entity_poly.type
_entity_poly.pdbx_seq_one_letter_code
_entity_poly.pdbx_strand_id
1 'polypeptide(L)'
;MVSDFFEMDGFSTFYMGANCSTKSVAEAVADRKADLLCLSVTMYQNLNQAQDTIALMRKTFPHLRLMLGGFPFLSSPDLATRLGADGYAKDAQAAVELGYRLCLERKT
;
A
#
# COMPACT_ATOMS: atom_id res chain seq x y z
N MET A 1 -3.48 8.59 10.46
CA MET A 1 -4.88 8.14 10.36
C MET A 1 -4.96 6.68 9.93
N VAL A 2 -4.64 6.29 8.69
CA VAL A 2 -4.72 4.86 8.30
C VAL A 2 -3.76 3.99 9.12
N SER A 3 -2.51 4.44 9.34
CA SER A 3 -1.54 3.78 10.22
C SER A 3 -2.13 3.47 11.59
N ASP A 4 -2.79 4.44 12.19
CA ASP A 4 -3.29 4.36 13.57
C ASP A 4 -4.41 3.31 13.66
N PHE A 5 -5.25 3.20 12.62
CA PHE A 5 -6.29 2.16 12.56
C PHE A 5 -5.68 0.76 12.49
N PHE A 6 -4.62 0.58 11.70
CA PHE A 6 -3.88 -0.69 11.66
C PHE A 6 -3.22 -1.01 13.02
N GLU A 7 -2.61 -0.02 13.68
CA GLU A 7 -2.03 -0.19 15.02
C GLU A 7 -3.07 -0.61 16.06
N MET A 8 -4.23 0.05 16.05
CA MET A 8 -5.35 -0.28 16.94
C MET A 8 -5.85 -1.71 16.73
N ASP A 9 -5.76 -2.23 15.51
CA ASP A 9 -6.11 -3.60 15.16
C ASP A 9 -4.94 -4.60 15.36
N GLY A 10 -3.85 -4.16 15.99
CA GLY A 10 -2.74 -5.02 16.40
C GLY A 10 -1.67 -5.26 15.33
N PHE A 11 -1.70 -4.53 14.20
CA PHE A 11 -0.60 -4.58 13.24
C PHE A 11 0.63 -3.83 13.76
N SER A 12 1.81 -4.37 13.49
CA SER A 12 3.07 -3.63 13.62
C SER A 12 3.27 -2.74 12.41
N THR A 13 2.92 -1.48 12.51
CA THR A 13 2.99 -0.49 11.42
C THR A 13 4.33 0.25 11.41
N PHE A 14 4.68 0.80 10.25
CA PHE A 14 5.74 1.78 10.11
C PHE A 14 5.30 2.88 9.16
N TYR A 15 5.02 4.07 9.69
CA TYR A 15 4.56 5.20 8.90
C TYR A 15 5.76 6.04 8.41
N MET A 16 5.95 6.08 7.09
CA MET A 16 7.07 6.81 6.47
C MET A 16 6.79 8.31 6.23
N GLY A 17 5.54 8.76 6.39
CA GLY A 17 5.14 10.12 6.02
C GLY A 17 4.83 10.28 4.54
N ALA A 18 4.85 11.54 4.10
CA ALA A 18 4.63 11.93 2.70
C ALA A 18 5.96 12.20 1.98
N ASN A 19 5.91 12.28 0.64
CA ASN A 19 7.06 12.62 -0.20
C ASN A 19 8.25 11.64 -0.08
N CYS A 20 7.95 10.35 0.14
CA CYS A 20 8.97 9.30 0.18
C CYS A 20 9.42 8.95 -1.25
N SER A 21 10.73 8.82 -1.45
CA SER A 21 11.28 8.32 -2.71
C SER A 21 10.97 6.84 -2.89
N THR A 22 10.85 6.38 -4.15
CA THR A 22 10.67 4.96 -4.47
C THR A 22 11.77 4.07 -3.85
N LYS A 23 13.01 4.56 -3.81
CA LYS A 23 14.14 3.86 -3.20
C LYS A 23 13.99 3.74 -1.68
N SER A 24 13.67 4.83 -0.99
CA SER A 24 13.50 4.79 0.47
C SER A 24 12.34 3.89 0.89
N VAL A 25 11.27 3.82 0.09
CA VAL A 25 10.16 2.87 0.32
C VAL A 25 10.65 1.44 0.20
N ALA A 26 11.45 1.12 -0.83
CA ALA A 26 12.04 -0.20 -1.00
C ALA A 26 12.93 -0.62 0.17
N GLU A 27 13.78 0.30 0.64
CA GLU A 27 14.66 0.09 1.80
C GLU A 27 13.84 -0.20 3.06
N ALA A 28 12.81 0.61 3.34
CA ALA A 28 11.95 0.40 4.50
C ALA A 28 11.22 -0.95 4.45
N VAL A 29 10.72 -1.36 3.28
CA VAL A 29 10.08 -2.66 3.08
C VAL A 29 11.06 -3.80 3.38
N ALA A 30 12.30 -3.71 2.88
CA ALA A 30 13.33 -4.72 3.11
C ALA A 30 13.73 -4.80 4.59
N ASP A 31 14.06 -3.66 5.21
CA ASP A 31 14.56 -3.58 6.58
C ASP A 31 13.52 -4.08 7.59
N ARG A 32 12.25 -3.74 7.35
CA ARG A 32 11.13 -4.14 8.22
C ARG A 32 10.56 -5.50 7.88
N LYS A 33 10.98 -6.12 6.76
CA LYS A 33 10.37 -7.35 6.22
C LYS A 33 8.85 -7.23 6.12
N ALA A 34 8.38 -6.11 5.58
CA ALA A 34 6.96 -5.78 5.56
C ALA A 34 6.16 -6.83 4.76
N ASP A 35 5.00 -7.23 5.29
CA ASP A 35 4.08 -8.14 4.60
C ASP A 35 3.08 -7.40 3.70
N LEU A 36 2.79 -6.14 4.04
CA LEU A 36 1.84 -5.27 3.37
C LEU A 36 2.44 -3.86 3.28
N LEU A 37 2.40 -3.28 2.09
CA LEU A 37 2.68 -1.85 1.85
C LEU A 37 1.39 -1.16 1.41
N CYS A 38 1.01 -0.14 2.17
CA CYS A 38 -0.10 0.75 1.85
C CYS A 38 0.44 2.06 1.27
N LEU A 39 0.09 2.41 0.03
CA LEU A 39 0.41 3.70 -0.56
C LEU A 39 -0.85 4.56 -0.70
N SER A 40 -0.77 5.79 -0.21
CA SER A 40 -1.84 6.78 -0.34
C SER A 40 -1.46 7.81 -1.39
N VAL A 41 -2.31 8.02 -2.39
CA VAL A 41 -2.12 9.03 -3.44
C VAL A 41 -3.19 10.11 -3.29
N THR A 42 -2.79 11.33 -2.98
CA THR A 42 -3.73 12.45 -2.80
C THR A 42 -4.03 13.17 -4.12
N MET A 43 -3.06 13.25 -5.03
CA MET A 43 -3.13 14.03 -6.27
C MET A 43 -2.85 13.17 -7.50
N TYR A 44 -3.58 13.40 -8.59
CA TYR A 44 -3.42 12.64 -9.84
C TYR A 44 -2.00 12.73 -10.43
N GLN A 45 -1.31 13.85 -10.24
CA GLN A 45 0.07 14.03 -10.70
C GLN A 45 1.05 13.01 -10.08
N ASN A 46 0.72 12.48 -8.90
CA ASN A 46 1.57 11.53 -8.18
C ASN A 46 1.34 10.07 -8.63
N LEU A 47 0.41 9.82 -9.54
CA LEU A 47 0.11 8.47 -10.03
C LEU A 47 1.31 7.84 -10.75
N ASN A 48 2.09 8.62 -11.50
CA ASN A 48 3.30 8.12 -12.16
C ASN A 48 4.33 7.62 -11.13
N GLN A 49 4.58 8.41 -10.07
CA GLN A 49 5.49 8.02 -9.00
C GLN A 49 4.98 6.79 -8.23
N ALA A 50 3.66 6.69 -8.01
CA ALA A 50 3.05 5.51 -7.42
C ALA A 50 3.24 4.28 -8.31
N GLN A 51 3.06 4.42 -9.63
CA GLN A 51 3.28 3.35 -10.60
C GLN A 51 4.73 2.87 -10.59
N ASP A 52 5.69 3.78 -10.60
CA ASP A 52 7.13 3.45 -10.54
C ASP A 52 7.47 2.68 -9.25
N THR A 53 6.87 3.12 -8.13
CA THR A 53 7.06 2.47 -6.83
C THR A 53 6.48 1.06 -6.83
N ILE A 54 5.25 0.89 -7.32
CA ILE A 54 4.59 -0.43 -7.41
C ILE A 54 5.39 -1.35 -8.33
N ALA A 55 5.83 -0.88 -9.49
CA ALA A 55 6.63 -1.67 -10.43
C ALA A 55 7.94 -2.16 -9.80
N LEU A 56 8.64 -1.29 -9.06
CA LEU A 56 9.84 -1.69 -8.33
C LEU A 56 9.52 -2.71 -7.23
N MET A 57 8.46 -2.50 -6.45
CA MET A 57 8.07 -3.40 -5.37
C MET A 57 7.71 -4.79 -5.90
N ARG A 58 6.97 -4.86 -7.01
CA ARG A 58 6.62 -6.14 -7.65
C ARG A 58 7.83 -6.90 -8.15
N LYS A 59 8.82 -6.19 -8.70
CA LYS A 59 10.08 -6.80 -9.16
C LYS A 59 10.94 -7.30 -8.00
N THR A 60 11.00 -6.54 -6.91
CA THR A 60 11.95 -6.77 -5.81
C THR A 60 11.38 -7.69 -4.72
N PHE A 61 10.09 -7.57 -4.44
CA PHE A 61 9.38 -8.25 -3.35
C PHE A 61 8.11 -8.92 -3.89
N PRO A 62 8.23 -10.05 -4.60
CA PRO A 62 7.07 -10.72 -5.24
C PRO A 62 6.00 -11.18 -4.24
N HIS A 63 6.37 -11.35 -2.96
CA HIS A 63 5.45 -11.75 -1.89
C HIS A 63 4.79 -10.58 -1.14
N LEU A 64 5.25 -9.35 -1.37
CA LEU A 64 4.72 -8.17 -0.70
C LEU A 64 3.30 -7.90 -1.20
N ARG A 65 2.35 -7.74 -0.28
CA ARG A 65 1.01 -7.27 -0.63
C ARG A 65 1.01 -5.76 -0.77
N LEU A 66 0.36 -5.24 -1.80
CA LEU A 66 0.26 -3.82 -2.10
C LEU A 66 -1.20 -3.37 -2.04
N MET A 67 -1.47 -2.36 -1.24
CA MET A 67 -2.77 -1.71 -1.16
C MET A 67 -2.66 -0.24 -1.57
N LEU A 68 -3.64 0.23 -2.34
CA LEU A 68 -3.75 1.64 -2.69
C LEU A 68 -4.94 2.30 -2.03
N GLY A 69 -4.80 3.60 -1.77
CA GLY A 69 -5.86 4.46 -1.26
C GLY A 69 -5.65 5.90 -1.69
N GLY A 70 -6.61 6.75 -1.33
CA GLY A 70 -6.58 8.19 -1.63
C GLY A 70 -7.49 8.60 -2.79
N PHE A 71 -7.47 9.89 -3.10
CA PHE A 71 -8.51 10.57 -3.87
C PHE A 71 -8.69 10.06 -5.32
N PRO A 72 -7.62 9.82 -6.12
CA PRO A 72 -7.77 9.37 -7.51
C PRO A 72 -8.55 8.07 -7.68
N PHE A 73 -8.55 7.22 -6.66
CA PHE A 73 -9.18 5.90 -6.70
C PHE A 73 -10.67 5.93 -6.32
N LEU A 74 -11.19 7.04 -5.78
CA LEU A 74 -12.61 7.18 -5.46
C LEU A 74 -13.47 7.20 -6.73
N SER A 75 -13.00 7.89 -7.77
CA SER A 75 -13.70 7.98 -9.06
C SER A 75 -13.36 6.84 -10.01
N SER A 76 -12.28 6.09 -9.78
CA SER A 76 -11.82 4.99 -10.63
C SER A 76 -11.15 3.89 -9.79
N PRO A 77 -11.92 3.03 -9.10
CA PRO A 77 -11.37 1.96 -8.28
C PRO A 77 -10.51 0.94 -9.07
N ASP A 78 -10.82 0.74 -10.35
CA ASP A 78 -10.06 -0.15 -11.26
C ASP A 78 -8.62 0.33 -11.50
N LEU A 79 -8.36 1.62 -11.30
CA LEU A 79 -7.03 2.21 -11.45
C LEU A 79 -6.02 1.52 -10.52
N ALA A 80 -6.42 1.14 -9.30
CA ALA A 80 -5.51 0.51 -8.37
C ALA A 80 -5.00 -0.85 -8.88
N THR A 81 -5.90 -1.68 -9.40
CA THR A 81 -5.56 -2.97 -10.02
C THR A 81 -4.72 -2.77 -11.28
N ARG A 82 -5.05 -1.77 -12.11
CA ARG A 82 -4.28 -1.44 -13.32
C ARG A 82 -2.85 -0.99 -13.01
N LEU A 83 -2.63 -0.34 -11.87
CA LEU A 83 -1.30 0.02 -11.40
C LEU A 83 -0.53 -1.16 -10.79
N GLY A 84 -1.18 -2.31 -10.58
CA GLY A 84 -0.56 -3.53 -10.08
C GLY A 84 -0.70 -3.75 -8.57
N ALA A 85 -1.62 -3.05 -7.90
CA ALA A 85 -1.94 -3.30 -6.50
C ALA A 85 -2.85 -4.53 -6.32
N ASP A 86 -2.74 -5.19 -5.16
CA ASP A 86 -3.60 -6.33 -4.79
C ASP A 86 -4.99 -5.88 -4.33
N GLY A 87 -5.15 -4.60 -4.00
CA GLY A 87 -6.45 -4.04 -3.67
C GLY A 87 -6.44 -2.54 -3.44
N TYR A 88 -7.65 -2.01 -3.30
CA TYR A 88 -7.94 -0.61 -3.00
C TYR A 88 -8.81 -0.51 -1.76
N ALA A 89 -8.53 0.50 -0.93
CA ALA A 89 -9.36 0.87 0.20
C ALA A 89 -9.80 2.34 0.11
N LYS A 90 -11.12 2.57 0.25
CA LYS A 90 -11.75 3.89 0.17
C LYS A 90 -11.57 4.73 1.43
N ASP A 91 -11.36 4.09 2.58
CA ASP A 91 -11.20 4.70 3.90
C ASP A 91 -10.35 3.81 4.81
N ALA A 92 -10.05 4.28 6.02
CA ALA A 92 -9.17 3.59 6.96
C ALA A 92 -9.75 2.26 7.45
N GLN A 93 -11.07 2.18 7.65
CA GLN A 93 -11.73 0.95 8.10
C GLN A 93 -11.65 -0.13 7.03
N ALA A 94 -11.99 0.21 5.78
CA ALA A 94 -11.87 -0.69 4.64
C ALA A 94 -10.41 -1.12 4.39
N ALA A 95 -9.44 -0.28 4.75
CA ALA A 95 -8.02 -0.60 4.64
C ALA A 95 -7.62 -1.70 5.61
N VAL A 96 -8.06 -1.65 6.87
CA VAL A 96 -7.79 -2.70 7.86
C VAL A 96 -8.41 -4.03 7.43
N GLU A 97 -9.68 -4.02 6.99
CA GLU A 97 -10.38 -5.22 6.51
C GLU A 97 -9.68 -5.88 5.31
N LEU A 98 -9.29 -5.07 4.31
CA LEU A 98 -8.52 -5.54 3.16
C LEU A 98 -7.13 -6.02 3.59
N GLY A 99 -6.49 -5.35 4.55
CA GLY A 99 -5.18 -5.72 5.08
C GLY A 99 -5.18 -7.12 5.66
N TYR A 100 -6.16 -7.44 6.51
CA TYR A 100 -6.34 -8.80 7.02
C TYR A 100 -6.48 -9.82 5.90
N ARG A 101 -7.37 -9.58 4.95
CA ARG A 101 -7.61 -10.50 3.85
C ARG A 101 -6.33 -10.77 3.05
N LEU A 102 -5.61 -9.72 2.66
CA LEU A 102 -4.37 -9.85 1.90
C LEU A 102 -3.26 -10.58 2.69
N CYS A 103 -3.15 -10.32 3.99
CA CYS A 103 -2.15 -10.97 4.84
C CYS A 103 -2.52 -12.43 5.20
N LEU A 104 -3.81 -12.76 5.35
CA LEU A 104 -4.28 -14.11 5.67
C LEU A 104 -4.20 -15.06 4.47
N GLU A 105 -4.43 -14.57 3.25
CA GLU A 105 -4.25 -15.33 2.00
C GLU A 105 -2.81 -15.82 1.78
N ARG A 106 -1.84 -15.37 2.59
CA ARG A 106 -0.44 -15.80 2.54
C ARG A 106 -0.15 -17.11 3.29
N LYS A 107 -1.14 -17.70 3.99
CA LYS A 107 -0.95 -18.89 4.85
C LYS A 107 -0.99 -20.27 4.14
N THR A 108 -0.62 -20.39 2.87
CA THR A 108 -0.46 -21.72 2.24
C THR A 108 0.90 -21.89 1.60
#